data_AF-A0A8S3G3T4-F1
#
_entry.id   AF-A0A8S3G3T4-F1
#
_cell.length_a   1.000
_cell.length_b   1.000
_cell.length_c   1.000
_cell.angle_alpha   90.00
_cell.angle_beta   90.00
_cell.angle_gamma   90.00
#
_symmetry.space_group_name_H-M   'P 1'
#
loop_
_entity.id
_entity.type
_entity.pdbx_description
1 polymer ?
#
loop_
_entity_poly.entity_id
_entity_poly.type
_entity_poly.pdbx_seq_one_letter_code
_entity_poly.pdbx_strand_id
1 'polypeptide(L)'
;KYSQNVLNCVRVYRVVKPKSDLVIRLQAEAKRATDELNSTQQQISLLQKTLADLNKTYEEAMEKKRVIEEETAIMERRKIAADKLISGLSSEKQRWNNDLEELKHKLLRLLGDTLICASFLAYVGAFTFEFRHELLRELWEKDLLEKNVPLSQPIRLDE
;
A
#
# COMPACT_ATOMS: atom_id res chain seq x y z
N LYS A 1 13.82 -11.06 -106.49
CA LYS A 1 14.38 -11.19 -105.12
C LYS A 1 13.65 -10.30 -104.12
N TYR A 2 13.53 -8.98 -104.35
CA TYR A 2 12.82 -8.06 -103.45
C TYR A 2 11.33 -8.37 -103.23
N SER A 3 10.57 -8.68 -104.29
CA SER A 3 9.14 -9.04 -104.20
C SER A 3 8.88 -10.28 -103.34
N GLN A 4 9.75 -11.28 -103.44
CA GLN A 4 9.64 -12.53 -102.67
C GLN A 4 9.99 -12.33 -101.19
N ASN A 5 10.93 -11.42 -100.90
CA ASN A 5 11.24 -11.02 -99.53
C ASN A 5 10.08 -10.26 -98.89
N VAL A 6 9.43 -9.35 -99.63
CA VAL A 6 8.26 -8.60 -99.14
C VAL A 6 7.09 -9.54 -98.82
N LEU A 7 6.77 -10.50 -99.70
CA LEU A 7 5.74 -11.51 -99.45
C LEU A 7 6.05 -12.39 -98.23
N ASN A 8 7.32 -12.77 -98.05
CA ASN A 8 7.77 -13.49 -96.86
C ASN A 8 7.64 -12.64 -95.59
N CYS A 9 8.02 -11.36 -95.62
CA CYS A 9 7.84 -10.43 -94.51
C CYS A 9 6.36 -10.28 -94.12
N VAL A 10 5.46 -10.15 -95.10
CA VAL A 10 4.00 -10.04 -94.83
C VAL A 10 3.44 -11.32 -94.20
N ARG A 11 3.85 -12.50 -94.69
CA ARG A 11 3.43 -13.79 -94.12
C ARG A 11 3.90 -13.95 -92.68
N VAL A 12 5.16 -13.62 -92.40
CA VAL A 12 5.72 -13.67 -91.04
C VAL A 12 5.02 -12.64 -90.14
N TYR A 13 4.79 -11.42 -90.62
CA TYR A 13 4.12 -10.36 -89.85
C TYR A 13 2.70 -10.75 -89.42
N ARG A 14 1.92 -11.42 -90.27
CA ARG A 14 0.56 -11.89 -89.94
C ARG A 14 0.53 -12.89 -88.77
N VAL A 15 1.59 -13.67 -88.60
CA VAL A 15 1.73 -14.65 -87.50
C VAL A 15 2.35 -14.00 -86.25
N VAL A 16 3.29 -13.07 -86.43
CA VAL A 16 4.03 -12.44 -85.34
C VAL A 16 3.23 -11.34 -84.64
N LYS A 17 2.47 -10.52 -85.36
CA LYS A 17 1.68 -9.42 -84.79
C LYS A 17 0.73 -9.84 -83.66
N PRO A 18 -0.15 -10.86 -83.80
CA PRO A 18 -1.06 -11.26 -82.72
C PRO A 18 -0.33 -11.82 -81.50
N LYS A 19 0.81 -12.50 -81.70
CA LYS A 19 1.66 -12.98 -80.59
C LYS A 19 2.33 -11.82 -79.86
N SER A 20 2.82 -10.84 -80.61
CA SER A 20 3.38 -9.60 -80.04
C SER A 20 2.33 -8.84 -79.24
N ASP A 21 1.12 -8.66 -79.78
CA ASP A 21 0.01 -7.97 -79.11
C ASP A 21 -0.43 -8.72 -77.83
N LEU A 22 -0.45 -10.05 -77.85
CA LEU A 22 -0.73 -10.88 -76.68
C LEU A 22 0.35 -10.73 -75.60
N VAL A 23 1.63 -10.77 -75.97
CA VAL A 23 2.75 -10.56 -75.04
C VAL A 23 2.65 -9.18 -74.38
N ILE A 24 2.35 -8.13 -75.15
CA ILE A 24 2.16 -6.77 -74.62
C ILE A 24 1.01 -6.73 -73.59
N ARG A 25 -0.12 -7.37 -73.89
CA ARG A 25 -1.27 -7.43 -72.96
C ARG A 25 -0.94 -8.17 -71.67
N LEU A 26 -0.36 -9.36 -71.76
CA LEU A 26 0.01 -10.16 -70.59
C LEU A 26 1.09 -9.46 -69.75
N GLN A 27 2.05 -8.79 -70.39
CA GLN A 27 3.03 -7.97 -69.68
C GLN A 27 2.37 -6.79 -68.95
N ALA A 28 1.36 -6.14 -69.55
CA ALA A 28 0.63 -5.05 -68.91
C ALA A 28 -0.25 -5.54 -67.74
N GLU A 29 -0.81 -6.74 -67.82
CA GLU A 29 -1.57 -7.36 -66.74
C GLU A 29 -0.66 -7.83 -65.61
N ALA A 30 0.45 -8.50 -65.93
CA ALA A 30 1.46 -8.89 -64.96
C ALA A 30 2.02 -7.69 -64.19
N LYS A 31 2.30 -6.57 -64.88
CA LYS A 31 2.72 -5.32 -64.24
C LYS A 31 1.69 -4.81 -63.23
N ARG A 32 0.40 -4.76 -63.63
CA ARG A 32 -0.68 -4.33 -62.73
C ARG A 32 -0.79 -5.22 -61.49
N ALA A 33 -0.76 -6.53 -61.66
CA ALA A 33 -0.81 -7.48 -60.56
C ALA A 33 0.42 -7.35 -59.62
N THR A 34 1.62 -7.11 -60.17
CA THR A 34 2.82 -6.86 -59.36
C THR A 34 2.75 -5.54 -58.60
N ASP A 35 2.17 -4.50 -59.20
CA ASP A 35 2.02 -3.19 -58.55
C ASP A 35 1.02 -3.27 -57.39
N GLU A 36 -0.10 -3.97 -57.57
CA GLU A 36 -1.09 -4.25 -56.51
C GLU A 36 -0.49 -5.10 -55.37
N LEU A 37 0.27 -6.15 -55.71
CA LEU A 37 0.99 -6.97 -54.74
C LEU A 37 1.98 -6.14 -53.94
N ASN A 38 2.74 -5.26 -54.61
CA ASN A 38 3.70 -4.39 -53.93
C ASN A 38 3.00 -3.39 -53.00
N SER A 39 1.89 -2.79 -53.43
CA SER A 39 1.10 -1.87 -52.61
C SER A 39 0.54 -2.55 -51.36
N THR A 40 -0.06 -3.74 -51.52
CA THR A 40 -0.59 -4.51 -50.38
C THR A 40 0.52 -4.97 -49.43
N GLN A 41 1.65 -5.41 -49.95
CA GLN A 41 2.81 -5.79 -49.14
C GLN A 41 3.37 -4.60 -48.34
N GLN A 42 3.39 -3.41 -48.93
CA GLN A 42 3.78 -2.18 -48.23
C GLN A 42 2.83 -1.87 -47.07
N GLN A 43 1.51 -1.97 -47.28
CA GLN A 43 0.52 -1.77 -46.23
C GLN A 43 0.67 -2.78 -45.09
N ILE A 44 0.87 -4.06 -45.42
CA ILE A 44 1.13 -5.11 -44.41
C ILE A 44 2.39 -4.76 -43.61
N SER A 45 3.47 -4.36 -44.28
CA SER A 45 4.71 -4.01 -43.60
C SER A 45 4.57 -2.81 -42.66
N LEU A 46 3.74 -1.83 -43.03
CA LEU A 46 3.44 -0.67 -42.19
C LEU A 46 2.64 -1.10 -40.95
N LEU A 47 1.58 -1.89 -41.15
CA LEU A 47 0.75 -2.40 -40.05
C LEU A 47 1.53 -3.27 -39.08
N GLN A 48 2.44 -4.11 -39.60
CA GLN A 48 3.32 -4.93 -38.77
C GLN A 48 4.25 -4.09 -37.91
N LYS A 49 4.82 -3.01 -38.46
CA LYS A 49 5.64 -2.06 -37.68
C LYS A 49 4.83 -1.39 -36.60
N THR A 50 3.65 -0.87 -36.93
CA THR A 50 2.79 -0.22 -35.93
C THR A 50 2.34 -1.18 -34.82
N LEU A 51 2.06 -2.44 -35.17
CA LEU A 51 1.72 -3.48 -34.20
C LEU A 51 2.91 -3.82 -33.30
N ALA A 52 4.12 -3.92 -33.85
CA ALA A 52 5.32 -4.18 -33.07
C ALA A 52 5.60 -3.05 -32.08
N ASP A 53 5.48 -1.79 -32.51
CA ASP A 53 5.66 -0.62 -31.64
C ASP A 53 4.60 -0.59 -30.54
N LEU A 54 3.33 -0.83 -30.90
CA LEU A 54 2.24 -0.87 -29.92
C LEU A 54 2.43 -2.01 -28.91
N ASN A 55 2.81 -3.21 -29.37
CA ASN A 55 3.04 -4.34 -28.49
C ASN A 55 4.20 -4.07 -27.51
N LYS A 56 5.28 -3.43 -27.97
CA LYS A 56 6.38 -3.01 -27.11
C LYS A 56 5.89 -2.03 -26.03
N THR A 57 5.13 -1.01 -26.40
CA THR A 57 4.61 -0.05 -25.43
C THR A 57 3.63 -0.69 -24.43
N TYR A 58 2.86 -1.67 -24.88
CA TYR A 58 1.94 -2.43 -24.06
C TYR A 58 2.68 -3.29 -23.04
N GLU A 59 3.72 -4.01 -23.45
CA GLU A 59 4.57 -4.81 -22.57
C GLU A 59 5.25 -3.93 -21.50
N GLU A 60 5.80 -2.78 -21.90
CA GLU A 60 6.39 -1.81 -20.96
C GLU A 60 5.37 -1.27 -19.95
N ALA A 61 4.15 -0.98 -20.39
CA ALA A 61 3.08 -0.50 -19.51
C ALA A 61 2.59 -1.60 -18.55
N MET A 62 2.47 -2.83 -19.03
CA MET A 62 2.08 -3.99 -18.22
C MET A 62 3.11 -4.31 -17.15
N GLU A 63 4.40 -4.24 -17.47
CA GLU A 63 5.45 -4.46 -16.47
C GLU A 63 5.44 -3.39 -15.38
N LYS A 64 5.31 -2.10 -15.77
CA LYS A 64 5.17 -1.00 -14.80
C LYS A 64 3.95 -1.18 -13.90
N LYS A 65 2.81 -1.58 -14.48
CA LYS A 65 1.60 -1.88 -13.72
C LYS A 65 1.84 -2.97 -12.69
N ARG A 66 2.49 -4.08 -13.08
CA ARG A 66 2.80 -5.20 -12.19
C ARG A 66 3.67 -4.78 -11.01
N VAL A 67 4.72 -3.99 -11.27
CA VAL A 67 5.61 -3.47 -10.21
C VAL A 67 4.83 -2.62 -9.21
N ILE A 68 3.99 -1.71 -9.70
CA ILE A 68 3.17 -0.85 -8.82
C ILE A 68 2.16 -1.69 -8.02
N GLU A 69 1.54 -2.71 -8.62
CA GLU A 69 0.62 -3.61 -7.92
C GLU A 69 1.31 -4.38 -6.79
N GLU A 70 2.56 -4.81 -7.00
CA GLU A 70 3.34 -5.48 -5.95
C GLU A 70 3.74 -4.52 -4.82
N GLU A 71 4.24 -3.32 -5.16
CA GLU A 71 4.59 -2.29 -4.18
C GLU A 71 3.40 -1.83 -3.35
N THR A 72 2.24 -1.65 -3.99
CA THR A 72 0.99 -1.26 -3.30
C THR A 72 0.49 -2.35 -2.37
N ALA A 73 0.59 -3.63 -2.76
CA ALA A 73 0.26 -4.74 -1.88
C ALA A 73 1.15 -4.80 -0.63
N ILE A 74 2.46 -4.54 -0.78
CA ILE A 74 3.39 -4.46 0.36
C ILE A 74 3.04 -3.27 1.25
N MET A 75 2.77 -2.11 0.66
CA MET A 75 2.40 -0.89 1.39
C MET A 75 1.11 -1.09 2.20
N GLU A 76 0.08 -1.72 1.62
CA GLU A 76 -1.18 -1.96 2.32
C GLU A 76 -0.99 -2.90 3.52
N ARG A 77 -0.17 -3.95 3.39
CA ARG A 77 0.18 -4.82 4.52
C ARG A 77 0.88 -4.05 5.63
N ARG A 78 1.82 -3.16 5.29
CA ARG A 78 2.53 -2.31 6.25
C ARG A 78 1.59 -1.34 6.95
N LYS A 79 0.66 -0.74 6.20
CA LYS A 79 -0.37 0.15 6.73
C LYS A 79 -1.25 -0.57 7.75
N ILE A 80 -1.78 -1.75 7.41
CA ILE A 80 -2.60 -2.54 8.34
C ILE A 80 -1.83 -2.91 9.61
N ALA A 81 -0.55 -3.27 9.48
CA ALA A 81 0.30 -3.54 10.64
C ALA A 81 0.51 -2.28 11.52
N ALA A 82 0.75 -1.13 10.90
CA ALA A 82 0.89 0.14 11.61
C ALA A 82 -0.42 0.54 12.33
N ASP A 83 -1.57 0.42 11.67
CA ASP A 83 -2.88 0.72 12.26
C ASP A 83 -3.17 -0.17 13.48
N LYS A 84 -2.80 -1.46 13.41
CA LYS A 84 -2.90 -2.38 14.55
C LYS A 84 -1.99 -1.97 15.71
N LEU A 85 -0.75 -1.56 15.43
CA LEU A 85 0.16 -1.06 16.47
C LEU A 85 -0.36 0.22 17.10
N ILE A 86 -0.82 1.18 16.29
CA ILE A 86 -1.35 2.46 16.78
C ILE A 86 -2.60 2.23 17.64
N SER A 87 -3.53 1.38 17.19
CA SER A 87 -4.74 1.08 17.96
C SER A 87 -4.45 0.34 19.26
N GLY A 88 -3.52 -0.62 19.26
CA GLY A 88 -3.03 -1.26 20.49
C GLY A 88 -2.42 -0.25 21.46
N LEU A 89 -1.44 0.53 20.99
CA LEU A 89 -0.71 1.53 21.76
C LEU A 89 -1.60 2.67 22.27
N SER A 90 -2.69 2.99 21.57
CA SER A 90 -3.62 4.04 22.02
C SER A 90 -4.31 3.65 23.33
N SER A 91 -4.67 2.37 23.48
CA SER A 91 -5.29 1.87 24.71
C SER A 91 -4.30 1.89 25.88
N GLU A 92 -3.04 1.50 25.64
CA GLU A 92 -1.97 1.57 26.63
C GLU A 92 -1.63 3.00 27.03
N LYS A 93 -1.62 3.94 26.08
CA LYS A 93 -1.44 5.36 26.36
C LYS A 93 -2.51 5.90 27.30
N GLN A 94 -3.77 5.56 27.06
CA GLN A 94 -4.86 5.97 27.95
C GLN A 94 -4.71 5.36 29.34
N ARG A 95 -4.40 4.05 29.42
CA ARG A 95 -4.13 3.37 30.70
C ARG A 95 -3.00 4.06 31.48
N TRP A 96 -1.85 4.31 30.85
CA TRP A 96 -0.71 4.96 31.51
C TRP A 96 -1.02 6.39 31.95
N ASN A 97 -1.83 7.13 31.20
CA ASN A 97 -2.29 8.45 31.64
C ASN A 97 -3.17 8.36 32.90
N ASN A 98 -4.10 7.41 32.94
CA ASN A 98 -4.94 7.17 34.11
C ASN A 98 -4.09 6.73 35.31
N ASP A 99 -3.17 5.77 35.11
CA ASP A 99 -2.25 5.30 36.15
C ASP A 99 -1.39 6.44 36.68
N LEU A 100 -0.91 7.33 35.80
CA LEU A 100 -0.12 8.50 36.17
C LEU A 100 -0.94 9.50 37.01
N GLU A 101 -2.20 9.73 36.65
CA GLU A 101 -3.09 10.59 37.43
C GLU A 101 -3.41 9.98 38.81
N GLU A 102 -3.69 8.68 38.86
CA GLU A 102 -3.90 7.96 40.12
C GLU A 102 -2.65 7.99 41.01
N LEU A 103 -1.45 7.78 40.43
CA LEU A 103 -0.18 7.86 41.14
C LEU A 103 0.09 9.27 41.68
N LYS A 104 -0.26 10.33 40.95
CA LYS A 104 -0.17 11.70 41.47
C LYS A 104 -1.06 11.91 42.69
N HIS A 105 -2.29 11.41 42.65
CA HIS A 105 -3.20 11.48 43.80
C HIS A 105 -2.69 10.64 44.98
N LYS A 106 -2.15 9.44 44.74
CA LYS A 106 -1.53 8.60 45.77
C LYS A 106 -0.31 9.27 46.39
N LEU A 107 0.54 9.90 45.59
CA LEU A 107 1.74 10.59 46.09
C LEU A 107 1.39 11.71 47.09
N LEU A 108 0.31 12.46 46.84
CA LEU A 108 -0.15 13.50 47.76
C LEU A 108 -0.63 12.92 49.11
N ARG A 109 -1.33 11.77 49.06
CA ARG A 109 -1.90 11.10 50.26
C ARG A 109 -0.87 10.28 51.02
N LEU A 110 0.21 9.85 50.36
CA LEU A 110 1.27 9.01 50.91
C LEU A 110 1.91 9.63 52.17
N LEU A 111 2.02 10.96 52.23
CA LEU A 111 2.57 11.65 53.40
C LEU A 111 1.70 11.45 54.65
N GLY A 112 0.37 11.58 54.53
CA GLY A 112 -0.55 11.32 55.63
C GLY A 112 -0.58 9.84 56.02
N ASP A 113 -0.59 8.96 55.03
CA ASP A 113 -0.61 7.51 55.25
C ASP A 113 0.66 7.03 55.97
N THR A 114 1.84 7.47 55.52
CA THR A 114 3.13 7.12 56.15
C THR A 114 3.26 7.68 57.56
N LEU A 115 2.73 8.88 57.83
CA LEU A 115 2.71 9.47 59.17
C LEU A 115 1.88 8.63 60.14
N ILE A 116 0.67 8.22 59.75
CA ILE A 116 -0.21 7.37 60.57
C ILE A 116 0.39 5.98 60.77
N CYS A 117 0.96 5.37 59.73
CA CYS A 117 1.65 4.08 59.85
C CYS A 117 2.83 4.17 60.82
N ALA A 118 3.65 5.22 60.72
CA ALA A 118 4.79 5.42 61.60
C ALA A 118 4.37 5.67 63.05
N SER A 119 3.33 6.48 63.29
CA SER A 119 2.82 6.73 64.63
C SER A 119 2.20 5.47 65.25
N PHE A 120 1.51 4.65 64.44
CA PHE A 120 0.95 3.37 64.86
C PHE A 120 2.06 2.41 65.32
N LEU A 121 3.10 2.22 64.51
CA LEU A 121 4.23 1.36 64.85
C LEU A 121 5.00 1.86 66.08
N ALA A 122 5.16 3.18 66.24
CA ALA A 122 5.94 3.76 67.33
C ALA A 122 5.22 3.73 68.69
N TYR A 123 3.91 4.02 68.72
CA TYR A 123 3.20 4.29 69.98
C TYR A 123 2.14 3.25 70.33
N VAL A 124 1.61 2.53 69.35
CA VAL A 124 0.33 1.81 69.52
C VAL A 124 0.51 0.32 69.85
N GLY A 125 1.74 -0.19 69.76
CA GLY A 125 2.05 -1.62 69.94
C GLY A 125 1.70 -2.22 71.31
N ALA A 126 1.71 -1.43 72.39
CA ALA A 126 1.45 -1.91 73.75
C ALA A 126 -0.04 -1.92 74.16
N PHE A 127 -0.94 -1.43 73.31
CA PHE A 127 -2.36 -1.25 73.63
C PHE A 127 -3.26 -2.36 73.09
N THR A 128 -4.44 -2.53 73.70
CA THR A 128 -5.47 -3.49 73.25
C THR A 128 -6.14 -3.04 71.96
N PHE A 129 -6.69 -3.98 71.20
CA PHE A 129 -7.28 -3.71 69.88
C PHE A 129 -8.29 -2.55 69.88
N GLU A 130 -9.16 -2.50 70.89
CA GLU A 130 -10.18 -1.47 71.04
C GLU A 130 -9.57 -0.08 71.17
N PHE A 131 -8.53 0.05 72.00
CA PHE A 131 -7.83 1.32 72.21
C PHE A 131 -7.02 1.75 70.97
N ARG A 132 -6.45 0.77 70.26
CA ARG A 132 -5.77 1.03 68.97
C ARG A 132 -6.73 1.57 67.92
N HIS A 133 -7.94 0.99 67.84
CA HIS A 133 -8.97 1.42 66.90
C HIS A 133 -9.46 2.85 67.22
N GLU A 134 -9.70 3.15 68.49
CA GLU A 134 -10.09 4.49 68.96
C GLU A 134 -9.02 5.54 68.61
N LEU A 135 -7.76 5.29 68.95
CA LEU A 135 -6.65 6.20 68.63
C LEU A 135 -6.53 6.47 67.12
N LEU A 136 -6.61 5.42 66.30
CA LEU A 136 -6.47 5.53 64.85
C LEU A 136 -7.64 6.28 64.20
N ARG A 137 -8.88 5.83 64.43
CA ARG A 137 -10.07 6.31 63.72
C ARG A 137 -10.65 7.58 64.31
N GLU A 138 -10.71 7.65 65.64
CA GLU A 138 -11.45 8.70 66.32
C GLU A 138 -10.58 9.90 66.65
N LEU A 139 -9.28 9.72 66.81
CA LEU A 139 -8.35 10.80 67.19
C LEU A 139 -7.42 11.21 66.04
N TRP A 140 -6.58 10.29 65.55
CA TRP A 140 -5.51 10.64 64.61
C TRP A 140 -6.01 10.94 63.20
N GLU A 141 -6.93 10.12 62.68
CA GLU A 141 -7.54 10.35 61.36
C GLU A 141 -8.28 11.70 61.34
N LYS A 142 -9.02 12.04 62.41
CA LYS A 142 -9.72 13.33 62.52
C LYS A 142 -8.78 14.52 62.65
N ASP A 143 -7.77 14.44 63.51
CA ASP A 143 -6.78 15.52 63.71
C ASP A 143 -6.02 15.86 62.41
N LEU A 144 -5.68 14.85 61.61
CA LEU A 144 -5.02 15.06 60.32
C LEU A 144 -5.94 15.70 59.27
N LEU A 145 -7.23 15.38 59.30
CA LEU A 145 -8.22 16.03 58.44
C LEU A 145 -8.45 17.49 58.83
N GLU A 146 -8.54 17.79 60.13
CA GLU A 146 -8.64 19.17 60.64
C GLU A 146 -7.43 20.02 60.21
N LYS A 147 -6.25 19.40 60.16
CA LYS A 147 -4.99 20.04 59.70
C LYS A 147 -4.84 20.08 58.19
N ASN A 148 -5.84 19.65 57.41
CA ASN A 148 -5.83 19.57 55.95
C ASN A 148 -4.65 18.74 55.40
N VAL A 149 -4.22 17.71 56.13
CA VAL A 149 -3.20 16.77 55.64
C VAL A 149 -3.90 15.76 54.72
N PRO A 150 -3.48 15.61 53.46
CA PRO A 150 -4.06 14.62 52.57
C PRO A 150 -3.73 13.20 53.06
N LEU A 151 -4.74 12.35 53.17
CA LEU A 151 -4.62 10.95 53.55
C LEU A 151 -5.63 10.09 52.79
N SER A 152 -5.37 8.79 52.69
CA SER A 152 -6.26 7.84 52.04
C SER A 152 -7.43 7.47 52.96
N GLN A 153 -8.67 7.53 52.48
CA GLN A 153 -9.85 7.18 53.26
C GLN A 153 -10.60 6.00 52.64
N PRO A 154 -10.86 4.92 53.39
CA PRO A 154 -10.35 4.62 54.73
C PRO A 154 -8.89 4.15 54.68
N ILE A 155 -8.06 4.58 55.64
CA ILE A 155 -6.73 3.96 55.84
C ILE A 155 -6.94 2.50 56.23
N ARG A 156 -6.27 1.57 55.56
CA ARG A 156 -6.23 0.15 55.94
C ARG A 156 -4.82 -0.17 56.39
N LEU A 157 -4.69 -0.65 57.62
CA LEU A 157 -3.41 -1.07 58.22
C LEU A 157 -3.33 -2.61 58.34
N ASP A 158 -4.28 -3.32 57.72
CA ASP A 158 -4.48 -4.77 57.86
C ASP A 158 -3.69 -5.60 56.83
N GLU A 159 -2.64 -5.03 56.23
CA GLU A 159 -1.66 -5.75 55.38
C GLU A 159 -0.24 -5.58 55.93
#